data_AF-A0A1Y1MA09-F1
#
_entry.id   AF-A0A1Y1MA09-F1
#
_cell.length_a   1.000
_cell.length_b   1.000
_cell.length_c   1.000
_cell.angle_alpha   90.00
_cell.angle_beta   90.00
_cell.angle_gamma   90.00
#
_symmetry.space_group_name_H-M   'P 1'
#
loop_
_entity.id
_entity.type
_entity.pdbx_description
1 polymer ?
#
loop_
_entity_poly.entity_id
_entity_poly.type
_entity_poly.pdbx_seq_one_letter_code
_entity_poly.pdbx_strand_id
1 'polypeptide(L)'
;VALIRKYEFDGIDLYWQYPGAMELGGRVTDKEFFALFVEELSEIFKPYNWLLTVSAPASRFRIEDGFNVEKLAQVVDFVNVETYDFQVDREAIADHHAPLNMRPQDSDLDVFNNVEYGVRYWLKKGLPPAKLIVGLPFYGRTFTLNQSSDFEIGSLIKGPGREGYYTQNPGFMAYFEICDLIINEGLIRKTDSSGSPYVVNGDQWIGYDDPESLQQKIIYIKEMNVG
;
A
#
# COMPACT_ATOMS: atom_id res chain seq x y z
N VAL A 1 -11.48 23.13 -8.84
CA VAL A 1 -11.34 24.60 -8.72
C VAL A 1 -12.29 25.23 -7.71
N ALA A 2 -13.61 25.28 -7.94
CA ALA A 2 -14.54 25.98 -7.03
C ALA A 2 -14.50 25.43 -5.60
N LEU A 3 -14.42 24.10 -5.44
CA LEU A 3 -14.27 23.44 -4.13
C LEU A 3 -12.95 23.80 -3.45
N ILE A 4 -11.83 23.78 -4.20
CA ILE A 4 -10.50 24.14 -3.70
C ILE A 4 -10.54 25.56 -3.11
N ARG A 5 -11.10 26.53 -3.84
CA ARG A 5 -11.22 27.91 -3.35
C ARG A 5 -12.17 28.05 -2.18
N LYS A 6 -13.32 27.36 -2.21
CA LYS A 6 -14.35 27.47 -1.18
C LYS A 6 -13.84 27.01 0.18
N TYR A 7 -13.04 25.94 0.19
CA TYR A 7 -12.52 25.32 1.40
C TYR A 7 -11.03 25.60 1.64
N GLU A 8 -10.44 26.50 0.84
CA GLU A 8 -9.05 26.93 0.96
C GLU A 8 -8.05 25.76 0.95
N PHE A 9 -8.31 24.75 0.11
CA PHE A 9 -7.36 23.65 -0.09
C PHE A 9 -6.14 24.11 -0.90
N ASP A 10 -5.00 23.51 -0.63
CA ASP A 10 -3.75 23.75 -1.36
C ASP A 10 -3.66 22.96 -2.67
N GLY A 11 -4.58 22.03 -2.93
CA GLY A 11 -4.50 21.14 -4.09
C GLY A 11 -5.53 20.01 -4.08
N ILE A 12 -5.27 19.00 -4.91
CA ILE A 12 -6.06 17.76 -4.99
C ILE A 12 -5.12 16.56 -5.09
N ASP A 13 -5.43 15.50 -4.35
CA ASP A 13 -4.93 14.15 -4.60
C ASP A 13 -5.96 13.35 -5.41
N LEU A 14 -5.52 12.75 -6.51
CA LEU A 14 -6.34 11.87 -7.33
C LEU A 14 -6.16 10.42 -6.86
N TYR A 15 -7.24 9.82 -6.36
CA TYR A 15 -7.24 8.44 -5.88
C TYR A 15 -8.32 7.59 -6.59
N TRP A 16 -8.02 7.16 -7.82
CA TRP A 16 -8.87 6.24 -8.57
C TRP A 16 -8.31 4.82 -8.48
N GLN A 17 -9.07 3.90 -7.90
CA GLN A 17 -8.76 2.47 -7.83
C GLN A 17 -9.59 1.63 -8.82
N TYR A 18 -9.03 1.12 -9.91
CA TYR A 18 -7.86 1.66 -10.62
C TYR A 18 -8.24 1.93 -12.08
N PRO A 19 -7.68 2.95 -12.74
CA PRO A 19 -7.80 3.08 -14.19
C PRO A 19 -7.34 1.78 -14.86
N GLY A 20 -8.09 1.30 -15.86
CA GLY A 20 -7.76 0.06 -16.58
C GLY A 20 -8.19 -1.24 -15.89
N ALA A 21 -8.56 -1.20 -14.61
CA ALA A 21 -9.01 -2.38 -13.86
C ALA A 21 -10.45 -2.77 -14.24
N MET A 22 -10.59 -3.71 -15.19
CA MET A 22 -11.90 -4.12 -15.73
C MET A 22 -12.84 -4.69 -14.66
N GLU A 23 -12.32 -5.41 -13.68
CA GLU A 23 -13.10 -5.98 -12.57
C GLU A 23 -13.60 -4.91 -11.58
N LEU A 24 -13.07 -3.68 -11.66
CA LEU A 24 -13.53 -2.50 -10.92
C LEU A 24 -14.33 -1.53 -11.82
N GLY A 25 -14.69 -1.96 -13.04
CA GLY A 25 -15.45 -1.16 -14.00
C GLY A 25 -14.62 -0.28 -14.93
N GLY A 26 -13.29 -0.43 -14.89
CA GLY A 26 -12.36 0.25 -15.80
C GLY A 26 -12.33 -0.32 -17.22
N ARG A 27 -11.57 0.35 -18.09
CA ARG A 27 -11.39 0.02 -19.51
C ARG A 27 -9.93 0.25 -19.91
N VAL A 28 -9.44 -0.48 -20.91
CA VAL A 28 -8.07 -0.34 -21.43
C VAL A 28 -7.74 1.12 -21.85
N THR A 29 -8.73 1.87 -22.32
CA THR A 29 -8.57 3.28 -22.70
C THR A 29 -8.33 4.23 -21.52
N ASP A 30 -8.61 3.80 -20.29
CA ASP A 30 -8.51 4.65 -19.10
C ASP A 30 -7.09 5.12 -18.85
N LYS A 31 -6.07 4.34 -19.24
CA LYS A 31 -4.67 4.73 -19.07
C LYS A 31 -4.36 6.07 -19.75
N GLU A 32 -4.77 6.20 -21.00
CA GLU A 32 -4.52 7.42 -21.78
C GLU A 32 -5.48 8.54 -21.35
N PHE A 33 -6.74 8.23 -21.05
CA PHE A 33 -7.70 9.25 -20.60
C PHE A 33 -7.40 9.79 -19.21
N PHE A 34 -6.92 8.95 -18.28
CA PHE A 34 -6.46 9.39 -16.98
C PHE A 34 -5.24 10.30 -17.10
N ALA A 35 -4.28 9.95 -17.97
CA ALA A 35 -3.11 10.78 -18.23
C ALA A 35 -3.49 12.16 -18.80
N LEU A 36 -4.43 12.19 -19.76
CA LEU A 36 -4.98 13.44 -20.31
C LEU A 36 -5.70 14.27 -19.24
N PHE A 37 -6.53 13.62 -18.42
CA PHE A 37 -7.23 14.29 -17.32
C PHE A 37 -6.27 14.93 -16.31
N VAL A 38 -5.21 14.22 -15.92
CA VAL A 38 -4.19 14.74 -14.99
C VAL A 38 -3.42 15.91 -15.63
N GLU A 39 -3.11 15.83 -16.93
CA GLU A 39 -2.46 16.93 -17.66
C GLU A 39 -3.34 18.19 -17.69
N GLU A 40 -4.62 18.06 -18.07
CA GLU A 40 -5.56 19.19 -18.09
C GLU A 40 -5.70 19.84 -16.71
N LEU A 41 -5.78 19.04 -15.65
CA LEU A 41 -5.80 19.56 -14.27
C LEU A 41 -4.52 20.31 -13.91
N SER A 42 -3.36 19.78 -14.28
CA SER A 42 -2.06 20.44 -14.04
C SER A 42 -2.00 21.82 -14.68
N GLU A 43 -2.47 21.96 -15.92
CA GLU A 43 -2.54 23.26 -16.61
C GLU A 43 -3.44 24.26 -15.89
N ILE A 44 -4.59 23.80 -15.37
CA ILE A 44 -5.52 24.63 -14.61
C ILE A 44 -4.93 25.04 -13.25
N PHE A 45 -4.12 24.19 -12.62
CA PHE A 45 -3.61 24.38 -11.26
C PHE A 45 -2.36 25.25 -11.22
N LYS A 46 -1.49 25.17 -12.24
CA LYS A 46 -0.23 25.93 -12.36
C LYS A 46 -0.36 27.42 -12.03
N PRO A 47 -1.34 28.19 -12.57
CA PRO A 47 -1.46 29.63 -12.27
C PRO A 47 -1.76 29.95 -10.80
N TYR A 48 -2.27 28.99 -10.04
CA TYR A 48 -2.62 29.14 -8.63
C TYR A 48 -1.58 28.53 -7.69
N ASN A 49 -0.54 27.89 -8.24
CA ASN A 49 0.45 27.12 -7.46
C ASN A 49 -0.22 26.08 -6.54
N TRP A 50 -1.29 25.43 -7.03
CA TRP A 50 -1.95 24.35 -6.32
C TRP A 50 -1.28 23.01 -6.59
N LEU A 51 -1.21 22.18 -5.55
CA LEU A 51 -0.69 20.83 -5.62
C LEU A 51 -1.63 19.92 -6.43
N LEU A 52 -1.04 19.06 -7.26
CA LEU A 52 -1.68 17.96 -7.92
C LEU A 52 -0.88 16.69 -7.67
N THR A 53 -1.46 15.78 -6.90
CA THR A 53 -0.84 14.50 -6.53
C THR A 53 -1.70 13.33 -7.00
N VAL A 54 -1.10 12.15 -7.09
CA VAL A 54 -1.80 10.92 -7.44
C VAL A 54 -1.46 9.86 -6.41
N SER A 55 -2.46 9.20 -5.83
CA SER A 55 -2.29 7.98 -5.06
C SER A 55 -2.45 6.78 -6.00
N ALA A 56 -1.45 5.88 -6.01
CA ALA A 56 -1.35 4.83 -7.01
C ALA A 56 -0.75 3.52 -6.44
N PRO A 57 -1.05 2.36 -7.04
CA PRO A 57 -0.66 1.07 -6.49
C PRO A 57 0.83 0.77 -6.68
N ALA A 58 1.37 -0.08 -5.80
CA ALA A 58 2.69 -0.69 -5.99
C ALA A 58 2.68 -1.89 -6.97
N SER A 59 1.50 -2.44 -7.26
CA SER A 59 1.34 -3.61 -8.14
C SER A 59 1.71 -3.30 -9.59
N ARG A 60 2.70 -4.02 -10.13
CA ARG A 60 3.12 -3.92 -11.53
C ARG A 60 1.95 -3.99 -12.51
N PHE A 61 1.03 -4.92 -12.33
CA PHE A 61 -0.09 -5.12 -13.26
C PHE A 61 -0.98 -3.88 -13.32
N ARG A 62 -1.33 -3.32 -12.16
CA ARG A 62 -2.13 -2.09 -12.08
C ARG A 62 -1.42 -0.88 -12.67
N ILE A 63 -0.12 -0.76 -12.46
CA ILE A 63 0.69 0.30 -13.06
C ILE A 63 0.67 0.16 -14.60
N GLU A 64 0.88 -1.06 -15.12
CA GLU A 64 0.88 -1.32 -16.57
C GLU A 64 -0.48 -1.03 -17.20
N ASP A 65 -1.58 -1.41 -16.55
CA ASP A 65 -2.94 -1.26 -17.06
C ASP A 65 -3.45 0.18 -17.02
N GLY A 66 -3.08 0.96 -15.99
CA GLY A 66 -3.77 2.20 -15.65
C GLY A 66 -2.97 3.49 -15.71
N PHE A 67 -1.63 3.42 -15.66
CA PHE A 67 -0.82 4.62 -15.37
C PHE A 67 0.24 4.87 -16.45
N ASN A 68 0.14 6.02 -17.12
CA ASN A 68 1.21 6.55 -17.98
C ASN A 68 2.25 7.30 -17.12
N VAL A 69 3.20 6.54 -16.56
CA VAL A 69 4.17 7.04 -15.56
C VAL A 69 5.02 8.21 -16.10
N GLU A 70 5.48 8.13 -17.35
CA GLU A 70 6.26 9.20 -17.97
C GLU A 70 5.46 10.51 -18.08
N LYS A 71 4.15 10.41 -18.37
CA LYS A 71 3.29 11.59 -18.41
C LYS A 71 3.06 12.16 -17.01
N LEU A 72 2.73 11.29 -16.05
CA LEU A 72 2.53 11.69 -14.65
C LEU A 72 3.76 12.43 -14.11
N ALA A 73 4.96 11.89 -14.34
CA ALA A 73 6.23 12.48 -13.93
C ALA A 73 6.40 13.96 -14.34
N GLN A 74 5.80 14.36 -15.47
CA GLN A 74 5.87 15.73 -15.97
C GLN A 74 4.86 16.69 -15.34
N VAL A 75 3.72 16.18 -14.87
CA VAL A 75 2.54 17.03 -14.56
C VAL A 75 2.11 17.02 -13.10
N VAL A 76 2.42 15.97 -12.33
CA VAL A 76 2.11 15.88 -10.90
C VAL A 76 3.26 16.39 -10.04
N ASP A 77 2.97 16.87 -8.85
CA ASP A 77 3.99 17.23 -7.86
C ASP A 77 4.69 15.97 -7.34
N PHE A 78 3.91 14.97 -6.92
CA PHE A 78 4.40 13.66 -6.52
C PHE A 78 3.31 12.59 -6.61
N VAL A 79 3.74 11.32 -6.53
CA VAL A 79 2.90 10.13 -6.49
C VAL A 79 3.04 9.47 -5.12
N ASN A 80 1.92 9.29 -4.43
CA ASN A 80 1.83 8.50 -3.21
C ASN A 80 1.67 7.03 -3.59
N VAL A 81 2.73 6.23 -3.46
CA VAL A 81 2.69 4.82 -3.83
C VAL A 81 2.17 3.99 -2.66
N GLU A 82 1.07 3.28 -2.88
CA GLU A 82 0.43 2.37 -1.93
C GLU A 82 1.28 1.09 -1.79
N THR A 83 2.38 1.18 -1.05
CA THR A 83 3.30 0.08 -0.76
C THR A 83 2.84 -0.73 0.46
N TYR A 84 1.56 -1.08 0.45
CA TYR A 84 0.85 -1.86 1.46
C TYR A 84 -0.33 -2.57 0.79
N ASP A 85 -1.03 -3.42 1.54
CA ASP A 85 -2.11 -4.28 1.03
C ASP A 85 -1.67 -5.21 -0.10
N PHE A 86 -0.40 -5.63 -0.07
CA PHE A 86 0.11 -6.69 -0.94
C PHE A 86 -0.54 -8.05 -0.65
N GLN A 87 -0.97 -8.25 0.59
CA GLN A 87 -1.77 -9.40 1.02
C GLN A 87 -3.06 -8.89 1.67
N VAL A 88 -4.21 -9.43 1.24
CA VAL A 88 -5.50 -9.20 1.88
C VAL A 88 -6.23 -10.53 2.09
N ASP A 89 -7.47 -10.49 2.56
CA ASP A 89 -8.27 -11.66 2.92
C ASP A 89 -8.93 -12.34 1.71
N ARG A 90 -8.55 -11.95 0.49
CA ARG A 90 -9.02 -12.55 -0.77
C ARG A 90 -8.14 -13.72 -1.21
N GLU A 91 -6.90 -13.73 -0.74
CA GLU A 91 -5.91 -14.77 -0.96
C GLU A 91 -6.07 -15.91 0.06
N ALA A 92 -5.54 -17.09 -0.23
CA ALA A 92 -5.76 -18.29 0.59
C ALA A 92 -4.81 -18.44 1.79
N ILE A 93 -3.91 -17.46 2.02
CA ILE A 93 -2.83 -17.54 3.00
C ILE A 93 -2.78 -16.32 3.91
N ALA A 94 -2.22 -16.50 5.11
CA ALA A 94 -1.87 -15.42 6.03
C ALA A 94 -0.48 -14.92 5.69
N ASP A 95 -0.36 -13.62 5.43
CA ASP A 95 0.90 -12.99 5.11
C ASP A 95 0.93 -11.52 5.52
N HIS A 96 2.13 -10.97 5.68
CA HIS A 96 2.35 -9.57 5.94
C HIS A 96 1.92 -8.74 4.73
N HIS A 97 1.15 -7.69 4.95
CA HIS A 97 0.57 -6.89 3.86
C HIS A 97 1.51 -5.80 3.31
N ALA A 98 2.65 -5.56 3.94
CA ALA A 98 3.61 -4.53 3.57
C ALA A 98 5.08 -4.93 3.77
N PRO A 99 5.53 -6.14 3.35
CA PRO A 99 6.90 -6.58 3.59
C PRO A 99 7.88 -5.69 2.82
N LEU A 100 9.01 -5.31 3.46
CA LEU A 100 10.00 -4.44 2.81
C LEU A 100 10.65 -5.13 1.61
N ASN A 101 11.08 -6.38 1.79
CA ASN A 101 11.83 -7.16 0.81
C ASN A 101 11.14 -8.50 0.52
N MET A 102 11.45 -9.07 -0.64
CA MET A 102 11.15 -10.46 -0.96
C MET A 102 11.78 -11.42 0.05
N ARG A 103 11.07 -12.48 0.41
CA ARG A 103 11.53 -13.55 1.31
C ARG A 103 11.89 -14.81 0.54
N PRO A 104 12.74 -15.70 1.10
CA PRO A 104 13.14 -16.93 0.42
C PRO A 104 11.99 -17.88 0.04
N GLN A 105 10.89 -17.84 0.78
CA GLN A 105 9.69 -18.66 0.54
C GLN A 105 8.70 -18.04 -0.45
N ASP A 106 8.86 -16.76 -0.81
CA ASP A 106 7.94 -16.12 -1.76
C ASP A 106 8.11 -16.78 -3.14
N SER A 107 6.99 -17.10 -3.79
CA SER A 107 6.95 -17.77 -5.09
C SER A 107 5.91 -17.16 -6.02
N ASP A 108 5.91 -17.57 -7.28
CA ASP A 108 4.95 -17.12 -8.31
C ASP A 108 4.81 -15.59 -8.39
N LEU A 109 3.67 -15.03 -8.04
CA LEU A 109 3.43 -13.58 -8.07
C LEU A 109 3.86 -12.89 -6.77
N ASP A 110 4.03 -13.63 -5.67
CA ASP A 110 4.34 -13.06 -4.35
C ASP A 110 5.76 -12.50 -4.29
N VAL A 111 6.65 -12.94 -5.19
CA VAL A 111 8.00 -12.36 -5.35
C VAL A 111 7.97 -10.86 -5.71
N PHE A 112 6.83 -10.35 -6.20
CA PHE A 112 6.62 -8.95 -6.55
C PHE A 112 5.88 -8.15 -5.46
N ASN A 113 5.36 -8.83 -4.42
CA ASN A 113 4.46 -8.29 -3.41
C ASN A 113 5.24 -7.70 -2.22
N ASN A 114 6.16 -6.78 -2.50
CA ASN A 114 6.98 -6.11 -1.49
C ASN A 114 7.27 -4.65 -1.86
N VAL A 115 7.57 -3.85 -0.83
CA VAL A 115 7.85 -2.41 -0.93
C VAL A 115 9.00 -2.15 -1.92
N GLU A 116 10.11 -2.88 -1.80
CA GLU A 116 11.29 -2.68 -2.64
C GLU A 116 10.96 -2.84 -4.12
N TYR A 117 10.25 -3.90 -4.48
CA TYR A 117 9.87 -4.16 -5.86
C TYR A 117 8.97 -3.05 -6.41
N GLY A 118 7.93 -2.68 -5.67
CA GLY A 118 6.99 -1.62 -6.08
C GLY A 118 7.69 -0.29 -6.34
N VAL A 119 8.55 0.14 -5.42
CA VAL A 119 9.35 1.37 -5.55
C VAL A 119 10.25 1.30 -6.79
N ARG A 120 11.06 0.23 -6.91
CA ARG A 120 11.95 0.06 -8.07
C ARG A 120 11.19 0.01 -9.38
N TYR A 121 9.98 -0.53 -9.40
CA TYR A 121 9.18 -0.62 -10.61
C TYR A 121 8.68 0.75 -11.08
N TRP A 122 8.20 1.61 -10.17
CA TRP A 122 7.84 3.01 -10.50
C TRP A 122 9.04 3.80 -11.02
N LEU A 123 10.20 3.68 -10.37
CA LEU A 123 11.44 4.32 -10.82
C LEU A 123 11.85 3.82 -12.22
N LYS A 124 11.77 2.52 -12.46
CA LYS A 124 12.06 1.90 -13.76
C LYS A 124 11.13 2.42 -14.87
N LYS A 125 9.89 2.78 -14.53
CA LYS A 125 8.91 3.36 -15.46
C LYS A 125 9.07 4.86 -15.68
N GLY A 126 10.06 5.49 -15.06
CA GLY A 126 10.44 6.88 -15.33
C GLY A 126 9.90 7.90 -14.32
N LEU A 127 9.34 7.48 -13.19
CA LEU A 127 9.01 8.43 -12.12
C LEU A 127 10.31 8.91 -11.45
N PRO A 128 10.58 10.23 -11.37
CA PRO A 128 11.74 10.74 -10.67
C PRO A 128 11.72 10.34 -9.19
N PRO A 129 12.85 9.95 -8.57
CA PRO A 129 12.89 9.55 -7.17
C PRO A 129 12.26 10.57 -6.21
N ALA A 130 12.57 11.85 -6.38
CA ALA A 130 12.03 12.94 -5.56
C ALA A 130 10.51 13.15 -5.67
N LYS A 131 9.84 12.51 -6.65
CA LYS A 131 8.38 12.53 -6.84
C LYS A 131 7.71 11.24 -6.36
N LEU A 132 8.46 10.27 -5.85
CA LEU A 132 7.92 9.00 -5.37
C LEU A 132 7.85 9.06 -3.85
N ILE A 133 6.64 9.04 -3.29
CA ILE A 133 6.40 8.96 -1.85
C ILE A 133 6.01 7.53 -1.49
N VAL A 134 6.74 6.92 -0.57
CA VAL A 134 6.49 5.53 -0.13
C VAL A 134 5.41 5.51 0.94
N GLY A 135 4.34 4.74 0.71
CA GLY A 135 3.25 4.55 1.67
C GLY A 135 3.66 3.70 2.88
N LEU A 136 3.38 4.20 4.08
CA LEU A 136 3.64 3.49 5.33
C LEU A 136 2.29 3.24 6.05
N PRO A 137 1.86 1.97 6.20
CA PRO A 137 0.56 1.68 6.80
C PRO A 137 0.62 1.80 8.33
N PHE A 138 -0.32 2.53 8.92
CA PHE A 138 -0.53 2.58 10.39
C PHE A 138 -1.69 1.67 10.81
N TYR A 139 -1.73 0.49 10.19
CA TYR A 139 -2.72 -0.56 10.41
C TYR A 139 -2.08 -1.91 10.05
N GLY A 140 -2.78 -2.99 10.37
CA GLY A 140 -2.44 -4.34 9.94
C GLY A 140 -3.59 -5.01 9.20
N ARG A 141 -3.25 -6.03 8.42
CA ARG A 141 -4.22 -6.98 7.85
C ARG A 141 -4.32 -8.20 8.75
N THR A 142 -5.55 -8.61 9.00
CA THR A 142 -5.86 -9.68 9.94
C THR A 142 -6.46 -10.87 9.21
N PHE A 143 -6.11 -12.08 9.61
CA PHE A 143 -6.65 -13.32 9.03
C PHE A 143 -7.15 -14.25 10.12
N THR A 144 -8.12 -15.07 9.76
CA THR A 144 -8.47 -16.24 10.56
C THR A 144 -7.84 -17.49 9.93
N LEU A 145 -6.89 -18.09 10.64
CA LEU A 145 -6.18 -19.31 10.25
C LEU A 145 -7.13 -20.51 10.17
N ASN A 146 -6.86 -21.41 9.23
CA ASN A 146 -7.57 -22.68 9.12
C ASN A 146 -7.19 -23.62 10.27
N GLN A 147 -5.93 -23.62 10.70
CA GLN A 147 -5.40 -24.39 11.82
C GLN A 147 -4.59 -23.47 12.74
N SER A 148 -4.97 -23.33 14.01
CA SER A 148 -4.26 -22.45 14.96
C SER A 148 -2.83 -22.89 15.28
N SER A 149 -2.47 -24.14 14.97
CA SER A 149 -1.11 -24.66 15.10
C SER A 149 -0.19 -24.30 13.93
N ASP A 150 -0.75 -23.81 12.83
CA ASP A 150 -0.03 -23.40 11.61
C ASP A 150 -0.22 -21.90 11.44
N PHE A 151 0.76 -21.12 11.90
CA PHE A 151 0.70 -19.66 12.02
C PHE A 151 1.90 -18.94 11.40
N GLU A 152 2.72 -19.68 10.66
CA GLU A 152 3.86 -19.11 9.95
C GLU A 152 3.38 -18.32 8.72
N ILE A 153 4.30 -17.60 8.08
CA ILE A 153 4.00 -16.95 6.80
C ILE A 153 3.58 -18.01 5.78
N GLY A 154 2.46 -17.78 5.09
CA GLY A 154 1.91 -18.68 4.09
C GLY A 154 0.91 -19.71 4.63
N SER A 155 0.64 -19.73 5.94
CA SER A 155 -0.36 -20.63 6.53
C SER A 155 -1.76 -20.37 5.97
N LEU A 156 -2.53 -21.43 5.73
CA LEU A 156 -3.85 -21.33 5.09
C LEU A 156 -4.87 -20.60 5.97
N ILE A 157 -5.69 -19.75 5.36
CA ILE A 157 -6.76 -19.01 6.04
C ILE A 157 -8.14 -19.54 5.65
N LYS A 158 -9.12 -19.33 6.52
CA LYS A 158 -10.55 -19.58 6.24
C LYS A 158 -11.36 -18.28 6.03
N GLY A 159 -10.69 -17.12 6.10
CA GLY A 159 -11.30 -15.82 5.85
C GLY A 159 -10.60 -14.69 6.62
N PRO A 160 -11.21 -13.48 6.62
CA PRO A 160 -10.68 -12.33 7.36
C PRO A 160 -10.58 -12.62 8.85
N GLY A 161 -9.64 -11.93 9.49
CA GLY A 161 -9.59 -11.84 10.95
C GLY A 161 -10.80 -11.08 11.50
N ARG A 162 -11.07 -11.28 12.78
CA ARG A 162 -12.16 -10.61 13.49
C ARG A 162 -11.94 -9.10 13.49
N GLU A 163 -13.03 -8.34 13.44
CA GLU A 163 -12.98 -6.89 13.48
C GLU A 163 -12.38 -6.36 14.79
N GLY A 164 -11.59 -5.29 14.69
CA GLY A 164 -11.15 -4.52 15.84
C GLY A 164 -12.32 -3.80 16.52
N TYR A 165 -12.17 -3.56 17.82
CA TYR A 165 -13.22 -2.92 18.64
C TYR A 165 -13.61 -1.53 18.13
N TYR A 166 -12.63 -0.76 17.64
CA TYR A 166 -12.81 0.61 17.19
C TYR A 166 -13.02 0.70 15.68
N THR A 167 -12.25 -0.07 14.89
CA THR A 167 -12.32 0.00 13.43
C THR A 167 -13.52 -0.74 12.84
N GLN A 168 -14.04 -1.77 13.53
CA GLN A 168 -15.24 -2.52 13.15
C GLN A 168 -15.23 -2.97 11.68
N ASN A 169 -14.07 -3.42 11.22
CA ASN A 169 -13.87 -3.90 9.86
C ASN A 169 -13.11 -5.23 9.88
N PRO A 170 -13.77 -6.37 9.57
CA PRO A 170 -13.09 -7.65 9.45
C PRO A 170 -11.91 -7.58 8.48
N GLY A 171 -10.81 -8.26 8.79
CA GLY A 171 -9.61 -8.24 7.94
C GLY A 171 -8.69 -7.03 8.16
N PHE A 172 -9.05 -6.11 9.06
CA PHE A 172 -8.34 -4.85 9.28
C PHE A 172 -8.27 -4.52 10.77
N MET A 173 -7.14 -3.95 11.19
CA MET A 173 -6.99 -3.44 12.54
C MET A 173 -6.04 -2.23 12.56
N ALA A 174 -6.41 -1.14 13.21
CA ALA A 174 -5.55 0.02 13.33
C ALA A 174 -4.35 -0.28 14.24
N TYR A 175 -3.22 0.39 14.03
CA TYR A 175 -1.99 0.15 14.82
C TYR A 175 -2.22 0.24 16.33
N PHE A 176 -3.05 1.18 16.79
CA PHE A 176 -3.35 1.33 18.23
C PHE A 176 -4.16 0.16 18.81
N GLU A 177 -5.00 -0.49 18.01
CA GLU A 177 -5.74 -1.70 18.43
C GLU A 177 -4.78 -2.88 18.56
N ILE A 178 -3.82 -3.00 17.65
CA ILE A 178 -2.76 -4.03 17.71
C ILE A 178 -1.86 -3.80 18.93
N CYS A 179 -1.52 -2.54 19.23
CA CYS A 179 -0.77 -2.19 20.44
C CYS A 179 -1.52 -2.60 21.71
N ASP A 180 -2.83 -2.42 21.76
CA ASP A 180 -3.66 -2.81 22.91
C ASP A 180 -3.56 -4.32 23.16
N LEU A 181 -3.65 -5.14 22.10
CA LEU A 181 -3.47 -6.59 22.20
C LEU A 181 -2.07 -6.97 22.73
N ILE A 182 -1.02 -6.27 22.29
CA ILE A 182 0.34 -6.57 22.73
C ILE A 182 0.57 -6.13 24.18
N ILE A 183 0.18 -4.91 24.53
CA ILE A 183 0.52 -4.28 25.82
C ILE A 183 -0.40 -4.77 26.93
N ASN A 184 -1.71 -4.85 26.66
CA ASN A 184 -2.72 -5.11 27.68
C ASN A 184 -3.18 -6.57 27.69
N GLU A 185 -3.18 -7.26 26.55
CA GLU A 185 -3.51 -8.69 26.46
C GLU A 185 -2.29 -9.62 26.43
N GLY A 186 -1.08 -9.07 26.31
CA GLY A 186 0.17 -9.82 26.41
C GLY A 186 0.49 -10.68 25.19
N LEU A 187 -0.05 -10.34 24.01
CA LEU A 187 0.31 -11.02 22.76
C LEU A 187 1.79 -10.83 22.44
N ILE A 188 2.42 -11.90 21.96
CA ILE A 188 3.85 -11.92 21.65
C ILE A 188 4.07 -11.48 20.20
N ARG A 189 4.80 -10.37 20.04
CA ARG A 189 5.35 -9.96 18.74
C ARG A 189 6.29 -11.02 18.19
N LYS A 190 6.04 -11.42 16.95
CA LYS A 190 6.91 -12.27 16.13
C LYS A 190 7.42 -11.46 14.93
N THR A 191 8.43 -12.01 14.25
CA THR A 191 9.06 -11.36 13.09
C THR A 191 9.36 -12.43 12.05
N ASP A 192 9.09 -12.15 10.77
CA ASP A 192 9.43 -13.03 9.68
C ASP A 192 10.90 -12.86 9.22
N SER A 193 11.33 -13.62 8.21
CA SER A 193 12.69 -13.57 7.67
C SER A 193 13.08 -12.24 6.99
N SER A 194 12.10 -11.39 6.68
CA SER A 194 12.33 -10.05 6.10
C SER A 194 12.39 -8.93 7.16
N GLY A 195 12.15 -9.26 8.43
CA GLY A 195 12.05 -8.26 9.50
C GLY A 195 10.63 -7.72 9.71
N SER A 196 9.62 -8.26 9.02
CA SER A 196 8.24 -7.79 9.11
C SER A 196 7.53 -8.40 10.34
N PRO A 197 6.89 -7.59 11.20
CA PRO A 197 6.30 -8.08 12.43
C PRO A 197 4.88 -8.63 12.23
N TYR A 198 4.53 -9.60 13.07
CA TYR A 198 3.18 -10.14 13.14
C TYR A 198 2.87 -10.62 14.56
N VAL A 199 1.58 -10.76 14.88
CA VAL A 199 1.10 -11.37 16.13
C VAL A 199 0.07 -12.45 15.85
N VAL A 200 -0.03 -13.41 16.78
CA VAL A 200 -0.95 -14.55 16.67
C VAL A 200 -1.70 -14.71 17.99
N ASN A 201 -3.02 -14.85 17.92
CA ASN A 201 -3.89 -15.13 19.06
C ASN A 201 -4.89 -16.24 18.69
N GLY A 202 -4.58 -17.48 19.08
CA GLY A 202 -5.39 -18.64 18.70
C GLY A 202 -5.40 -18.83 17.19
N ASP A 203 -6.58 -18.68 16.57
CA ASP A 203 -6.73 -18.73 15.11
C ASP A 203 -6.66 -17.35 14.45
N GLN A 204 -6.35 -16.28 15.18
CA GLN A 204 -6.21 -14.93 14.64
C GLN A 204 -4.74 -14.63 14.34
N TRP A 205 -4.45 -14.16 13.14
CA TRP A 205 -3.12 -13.74 12.69
C TRP A 205 -3.17 -12.29 12.23
N ILE A 206 -2.19 -11.47 12.61
CA ILE A 206 -2.16 -10.04 12.27
C ILE A 206 -0.77 -9.65 11.81
N GLY A 207 -0.65 -9.20 10.55
CA GLY A 207 0.58 -8.66 9.98
C GLY A 207 0.48 -7.14 9.89
N TYR A 208 1.47 -6.43 10.42
CA TYR A 208 1.40 -4.99 10.66
C TYR A 208 2.79 -4.38 10.72
N ASP A 209 2.88 -3.06 10.64
CA ASP A 209 4.13 -2.33 10.87
C ASP A 209 4.23 -1.78 12.29
N ASP A 210 5.46 -1.72 12.81
CA ASP A 210 5.78 -1.13 14.10
C ASP A 210 7.02 -0.23 14.02
N PRO A 211 7.47 0.41 15.12
CA PRO A 211 8.60 1.32 15.07
C PRO A 211 9.90 0.72 14.50
N GLU A 212 10.14 -0.58 14.70
CA GLU A 212 11.34 -1.25 14.18
C GLU A 212 11.23 -1.47 12.67
N SER A 213 10.11 -2.01 12.18
CA SER A 213 9.91 -2.23 10.74
C SER A 213 9.81 -0.91 9.96
N LEU A 214 9.15 0.10 10.53
CA LEU A 214 9.11 1.44 9.95
C LEU A 214 10.50 2.08 9.91
N GLN A 215 11.34 1.89 10.93
CA GLN A 215 12.72 2.38 10.91
C GLN A 215 13.51 1.79 9.73
N GLN A 216 13.36 0.49 9.46
CA GLN A 216 13.99 -0.17 8.31
C GLN A 216 13.49 0.42 6.98
N LYS A 217 12.17 0.64 6.84
CA LYS A 217 11.60 1.29 5.65
C LYS A 217 12.10 2.71 5.45
N ILE A 218 12.25 3.49 6.52
CA ILE A 218 12.81 4.85 6.46
C ILE A 218 14.29 4.84 6.05
N ILE A 219 15.08 3.87 6.51
CA ILE A 219 16.47 3.70 6.06
C ILE A 219 16.49 3.42 4.55
N TYR A 220 15.68 2.47 4.09
CA TYR A 220 15.53 2.15 2.66
C TYR A 220 15.12 3.36 1.82
N ILE A 221 14.11 4.13 2.26
CA ILE A 221 13.64 5.36 1.58
C ILE A 221 14.80 6.34 1.37
N LYS A 222 15.62 6.55 2.41
CA LYS A 222 16.80 7.43 2.34
C LYS A 222 17.88 6.89 1.40
N GLU A 223 18.15 5.58 1.44
CA GLU A 223 19.14 4.94 0.57
C GLU A 223 18.74 4.99 -0.91
N MET A 224 17.45 4.86 -1.20
CA MET A 224 16.90 4.98 -2.56
C MET A 224 16.76 6.44 -3.03
N ASN A 225 16.94 7.41 -2.13
CA ASN A 225 16.81 8.84 -2.40
C ASN A 225 15.45 9.18 -3.05
N VAL A 226 14.39 8.54 -2.55
CA VAL A 226 13.00 8.87 -2.91
C VAL A 226 12.47 9.98 -1.98
N GLY A 227 11.32 10.57 -2.32
CA GLY A 227 10.75 11.73 -1.63
C GLY A 227 10.28 11.46 -0.20
#